data_AF-A0A7L3WFW3-F1
#
_entry.id   AF-A0A7L3WFW3-F1
#
_cell.length_a   1.000
_cell.length_b   1.000
_cell.length_c   1.000
_cell.angle_alpha   90.00
_cell.angle_beta   90.00
_cell.angle_gamma   90.00
#
_symmetry.space_group_name_H-M   'P 1'
#
loop_
_entity.id
_entity.type
_entity.pdbx_description
1 polymer ?
#
loop_
_entity_poly.entity_id
_entity_poly.type
_entity_poly.pdbx_seq_one_letter_code
_entity_poly.pdbx_strand_id
1 'polypeptide(L)'
;VQENIERFFTRFVEEGKATVRLREPAVDVCLSKANASNLKNFLSAVRLAHQGTDVEALPLSALVPAKTSEVEKPKSKMIITSRRDYPLTKNFPYSLEHLQASYCKLARVDTRVLCLKQLRKLDLSHNHIKQLPATIGDLVCLQELNLHDNHLESFSGALCNSTLQKSLQFLDLSQNKIKALPIQFCQLGELVNLKLDDNELIRLPFKIGQLEHLRFLSAARNKLPFLPSDFRRLCLENLDLFGNPFEQPNPLVPSIQLKIPLTLLECAARATKNYR
;
A
#
# COMPACT_ATOMS: atom_id res chain seq x y z
N VAL A 1 -22.48 -23.81 1.38
CA VAL A 1 -22.79 -23.63 2.82
C VAL A 1 -22.71 -24.95 3.57
N GLN A 2 -23.01 -26.08 2.92
CA GLN A 2 -22.80 -27.42 3.48
C GLN A 2 -21.44 -27.52 4.15
N GLU A 3 -21.46 -27.88 5.43
CA GLU A 3 -20.28 -28.04 6.30
C GLU A 3 -19.39 -26.79 6.52
N ASN A 4 -19.66 -25.66 5.88
CA ASN A 4 -18.80 -24.47 5.94
C ASN A 4 -19.17 -23.49 7.08
N ILE A 5 -20.06 -23.86 7.99
CA ILE A 5 -20.41 -23.05 9.16
C ILE A 5 -19.68 -23.61 10.37
N GLU A 6 -18.96 -22.75 11.07
CA GLU A 6 -18.31 -23.09 12.34
C GLU A 6 -19.29 -22.92 13.49
N ARG A 7 -19.98 -21.78 13.55
CA ARG A 7 -20.86 -21.44 14.68
C ARG A 7 -21.92 -20.40 14.33
N PHE A 8 -23.09 -20.53 14.95
CA PHE A 8 -24.13 -19.50 14.95
C PHE A 8 -24.16 -18.77 16.30
N PHE A 9 -24.21 -17.45 16.27
CA PHE A 9 -24.42 -16.59 17.44
C PHE A 9 -25.78 -15.92 17.33
N THR A 10 -26.79 -16.50 17.99
CA THR A 10 -28.21 -16.12 17.82
C THR A 10 -28.82 -15.46 19.06
N ARG A 11 -27.99 -15.02 20.02
CA ARG A 11 -28.46 -14.45 21.31
C ARG A 11 -29.39 -13.25 21.14
N PHE A 12 -29.23 -12.48 20.08
CA PHE A 12 -29.95 -11.22 19.84
C PHE A 12 -30.87 -11.27 18.61
N VAL A 13 -31.32 -12.47 18.23
CA VAL A 13 -32.17 -12.65 17.03
C VAL A 13 -33.50 -11.92 17.15
N GLU A 14 -34.08 -11.84 18.35
CA GLU A 14 -35.30 -11.05 18.59
C GLU A 14 -35.08 -9.54 18.35
N GLU A 15 -33.86 -9.04 18.52
CA GLU A 15 -33.47 -7.67 18.20
C GLU A 15 -33.05 -7.49 16.72
N GLY A 16 -33.21 -8.52 15.89
CA GLY A 16 -32.80 -8.49 14.50
C GLY A 16 -31.30 -8.61 14.28
N LYS A 17 -30.56 -9.19 15.24
CA LYS A 17 -29.09 -9.35 15.18
C LYS A 17 -28.68 -10.81 15.29
N ALA A 18 -27.77 -11.24 14.42
CA ALA A 18 -27.13 -12.55 14.51
C ALA A 18 -25.74 -12.52 13.88
N THR A 19 -24.85 -13.42 14.29
CA THR A 19 -23.56 -13.62 13.61
C THR A 19 -23.44 -15.06 13.18
N VAL A 20 -23.04 -15.30 11.92
CA VAL A 20 -22.73 -16.62 11.39
C VAL A 20 -21.23 -16.69 11.13
N ARG A 21 -20.52 -17.56 11.84
CA ARG A 21 -19.09 -17.80 11.64
C ARG A 21 -18.90 -18.90 10.61
N LEU A 22 -18.16 -18.59 9.56
CA LEU A 22 -17.79 -19.53 8.50
C LEU A 22 -16.44 -20.19 8.79
N ARG A 23 -16.23 -21.42 8.31
CA ARG A 23 -14.94 -22.12 8.40
C ARG A 23 -13.97 -21.62 7.35
N GLU A 24 -14.42 -21.51 6.10
CA GLU A 24 -13.62 -21.13 4.95
C GLU A 24 -14.39 -20.18 4.00
N PRO A 25 -13.98 -18.90 3.87
CA PRO A 25 -12.95 -18.25 4.68
C PRO A 25 -13.41 -18.08 6.14
N ALA A 26 -12.47 -18.10 7.09
CA ALA A 26 -12.76 -17.93 8.51
C ALA A 26 -13.20 -16.49 8.82
N VAL A 27 -14.50 -16.20 8.61
CA VAL A 27 -15.09 -14.86 8.75
C VAL A 27 -16.40 -14.90 9.53
N ASP A 28 -16.69 -13.81 10.23
CA ASP A 28 -17.95 -13.57 10.93
C ASP A 28 -18.88 -12.73 10.05
N VAL A 29 -19.98 -13.31 9.60
CA VAL A 29 -21.06 -12.63 8.87
C VAL A 29 -22.03 -12.05 9.90
N CYS A 30 -21.96 -10.74 10.12
CA CYS A 30 -22.83 -10.03 11.05
C CYS A 30 -24.11 -9.54 10.35
N LEU A 31 -25.24 -10.09 10.77
CA LEU A 31 -26.59 -9.67 10.40
C LEU A 31 -27.08 -8.68 11.46
N SER A 32 -27.57 -7.53 11.03
CA SER A 32 -28.11 -6.51 11.94
C SER A 32 -29.29 -5.79 11.29
N LYS A 33 -30.15 -5.19 12.11
CA LYS A 33 -31.35 -4.45 11.66
C LYS A 33 -32.33 -5.29 10.83
N ALA A 34 -32.28 -6.62 10.96
CA ALA A 34 -33.19 -7.52 10.25
C ALA A 34 -34.55 -7.61 10.97
N ASN A 35 -35.64 -7.84 10.24
CA ASN A 35 -36.89 -8.28 10.86
C ASN A 35 -36.67 -9.63 11.57
N ALA A 36 -37.07 -9.75 12.83
CA ALA A 36 -36.81 -10.94 13.65
C ALA A 36 -37.38 -12.24 13.05
N SER A 37 -38.58 -12.18 12.44
CA SER A 37 -39.21 -13.35 11.82
C SER A 37 -38.43 -13.81 10.58
N ASN A 38 -38.07 -12.87 9.71
CA ASN A 38 -37.29 -13.15 8.50
C ASN A 38 -35.88 -13.65 8.86
N LEU A 39 -35.26 -13.09 9.91
CA LEU A 39 -33.96 -13.53 10.40
C LEU A 39 -34.01 -14.97 10.94
N LYS A 40 -35.06 -15.35 11.68
CA LYS A 40 -35.27 -16.73 12.12
C LYS A 40 -35.41 -17.69 10.95
N ASN A 41 -36.23 -17.35 9.96
CA ASN A 41 -36.41 -18.17 8.76
C ASN A 41 -35.10 -18.32 7.98
N PHE A 42 -34.36 -17.23 7.79
CA PHE A 42 -33.04 -17.25 7.17
C PHE A 42 -32.07 -18.15 7.92
N LEU A 43 -31.95 -18.01 9.25
CA LEU A 43 -31.05 -18.83 10.05
C LEU A 43 -31.44 -20.32 10.04
N SER A 44 -32.73 -20.64 10.02
CA SER A 44 -33.23 -22.01 9.86
C SER A 44 -32.86 -22.59 8.49
N ALA A 45 -33.02 -21.82 7.42
CA ALA A 45 -32.60 -22.22 6.08
C ALA A 45 -31.09 -22.47 5.99
N VAL A 46 -30.29 -21.57 6.56
CA VAL A 46 -28.83 -21.71 6.61
C VAL A 46 -28.40 -22.93 7.43
N ARG A 47 -29.12 -23.27 8.51
CA ARG A 47 -28.87 -24.51 9.29
C ARG A 47 -29.17 -25.78 8.50
N LEU A 48 -30.32 -25.83 7.80
CA LEU A 48 -30.68 -26.98 6.97
C LEU A 48 -29.71 -27.17 5.81
N ALA A 49 -29.35 -26.08 5.13
CA ALA A 49 -28.33 -26.08 4.08
C ALA A 49 -26.95 -26.50 4.58
N HIS A 50 -26.59 -26.16 5.83
CA HIS A 50 -25.34 -26.62 6.44
C HIS A 50 -25.34 -28.13 6.72
N GLN A 51 -26.49 -28.68 7.10
CA GLN A 51 -26.71 -30.10 7.40
C GLN A 51 -26.91 -30.97 6.14
N GLY A 52 -26.87 -30.37 4.94
CA GLY A 52 -27.10 -31.09 3.68
C GLY A 52 -28.54 -31.59 3.50
N THR A 53 -29.49 -31.04 4.26
CA THR A 53 -30.91 -31.36 4.13
C THR A 53 -31.54 -30.48 3.06
N ASP A 54 -32.46 -31.06 2.29
CA ASP A 54 -33.09 -30.39 1.16
C ASP A 54 -33.85 -29.11 1.60
N VAL A 55 -33.55 -27.99 0.95
CA VAL A 55 -34.02 -26.65 1.33
C VAL A 55 -35.40 -26.36 0.72
N GLU A 56 -35.90 -27.22 -0.17
CA GLU A 56 -37.16 -27.07 -0.89
C GLU A 56 -38.41 -27.05 0.02
N ALA A 57 -38.32 -27.58 1.24
CA ALA A 57 -39.43 -27.59 2.20
C ALA A 57 -39.61 -26.27 2.98
N LEU A 58 -38.68 -25.31 2.85
CA LEU A 58 -38.77 -24.05 3.58
C LEU A 58 -39.61 -23.04 2.79
N PRO A 59 -40.63 -22.42 3.41
CA PRO A 59 -41.30 -21.27 2.82
C PRO A 59 -40.36 -20.07 2.91
N LEU A 60 -39.35 -20.03 2.05
CA LEU A 60 -38.58 -18.84 1.73
C LEU A 60 -39.53 -17.94 0.92
N SER A 61 -40.47 -17.29 1.61
CA SER A 61 -41.30 -16.23 1.03
C SER A 61 -40.42 -15.33 0.20
N ALA A 62 -40.84 -15.03 -1.05
CA ALA A 62 -40.11 -14.23 -2.02
C ALA A 62 -39.41 -13.05 -1.33
N LEU A 63 -38.12 -13.23 -1.04
CA LEU A 63 -37.33 -12.22 -0.36
C LEU A 63 -37.25 -11.05 -1.33
N VAL A 64 -38.00 -9.98 -1.04
CA VAL A 64 -37.84 -8.74 -1.79
C VAL A 64 -36.41 -8.29 -1.53
N PRO A 65 -35.59 -8.06 -2.58
CA PRO A 65 -34.24 -7.55 -2.39
C PRO A 65 -34.29 -6.30 -1.51
N ALA A 66 -33.50 -6.29 -0.44
CA ALA A 66 -33.43 -5.14 0.46
C ALA A 66 -33.08 -3.89 -0.37
N LYS A 67 -33.74 -2.76 -0.11
CA LYS A 67 -33.40 -1.52 -0.80
C LYS A 67 -31.95 -1.18 -0.47
N THR A 68 -31.20 -0.65 -1.43
CA THR A 68 -29.81 -0.21 -1.20
C THR A 68 -29.67 0.82 -0.08
N SER A 69 -30.75 1.51 0.31
CA SER A 69 -30.82 2.41 1.48
C SER A 69 -30.89 1.68 2.83
N GLU A 70 -31.30 0.41 2.85
CA GLU A 70 -31.49 -0.41 4.07
C GLU A 70 -30.25 -1.25 4.39
N VAL A 71 -29.35 -1.43 3.41
CA VAL A 71 -28.08 -2.14 3.58
C VAL A 71 -27.01 -1.18 4.08
N GLU A 72 -26.50 -1.44 5.29
CA GLU A 72 -25.37 -0.68 5.82
C GLU A 72 -24.16 -0.84 4.90
N LYS A 73 -23.62 0.28 4.40
CA LYS A 73 -22.43 0.22 3.54
C LYS A 73 -21.26 -0.36 4.33
N PRO A 74 -20.51 -1.30 3.74
CA PRO A 74 -19.34 -1.86 4.39
C PRO A 74 -18.36 -0.74 4.75
N LYS A 75 -17.76 -0.82 5.95
CA LYS A 75 -16.77 0.16 6.39
C LYS A 75 -15.55 0.09 5.47
N SER A 76 -15.34 1.14 4.68
CA SER A 76 -14.22 1.25 3.74
C SER A 76 -13.02 2.02 4.29
N LYS A 77 -13.22 2.86 5.32
CA LYS A 77 -12.16 3.65 5.97
C LYS A 77 -12.12 3.41 7.47
N MET A 78 -10.91 3.23 8.00
CA MET A 78 -10.65 3.17 9.44
C MET A 78 -9.42 4.01 9.78
N ILE A 79 -9.54 4.83 10.83
CA ILE A 79 -8.48 5.70 11.32
C ILE A 79 -8.24 5.36 12.78
N ILE A 80 -6.98 5.12 13.12
CA ILE A 80 -6.49 4.83 14.47
C ILE A 80 -5.26 5.72 14.66
N THR A 81 -5.34 6.68 15.57
CA THR A 81 -4.29 7.69 15.81
C THR A 81 -3.68 7.56 17.20
N SER A 82 -3.96 6.46 17.89
CA SER A 82 -3.46 6.20 19.24
C SER A 82 -3.44 4.72 19.53
N ARG A 83 -2.44 4.29 20.28
CA ARG A 83 -2.32 2.89 20.75
C ARG A 83 -3.55 2.40 21.52
N ARG A 84 -4.26 3.30 22.20
CA ARG A 84 -5.46 2.94 23.00
C ARG A 84 -6.63 2.52 22.14
N ASP A 85 -6.72 3.07 20.93
CA ASP A 85 -7.82 2.82 19.99
C ASP A 85 -7.53 1.67 19.04
N TYR A 86 -6.31 1.11 19.12
CA TYR A 86 -5.90 -0.01 18.27
C TYR A 86 -6.67 -1.28 18.65
N PRO A 87 -7.34 -1.96 17.70
CA PRO A 87 -8.19 -3.10 18.00
C PRO A 87 -7.36 -4.34 18.38
N LEU A 88 -7.22 -4.61 19.67
CA LEU A 88 -6.43 -5.75 20.17
C LEU A 88 -7.15 -7.10 20.00
N THR A 89 -8.47 -7.13 20.14
CA THR A 89 -9.27 -8.37 20.14
C THR A 89 -10.20 -8.50 18.94
N LYS A 90 -10.48 -7.40 18.24
CA LYS A 90 -11.37 -7.38 17.06
C LYS A 90 -10.55 -7.45 15.78
N ASN A 91 -11.05 -8.18 14.78
CA ASN A 91 -10.48 -8.15 13.44
C ASN A 91 -10.79 -6.83 12.74
N PHE A 92 -9.94 -6.48 11.78
CA PHE A 92 -10.21 -5.37 10.87
C PHE A 92 -11.34 -5.77 9.90
N PRO A 93 -12.24 -4.84 9.54
CA PRO A 93 -13.24 -5.12 8.51
C PRO A 93 -12.57 -5.46 7.17
N TYR A 94 -12.90 -6.62 6.59
CA TYR A 94 -12.30 -7.11 5.35
C TYR A 94 -12.56 -6.22 4.13
N SER A 95 -13.58 -5.37 4.19
CA SER A 95 -13.95 -4.39 3.16
C SER A 95 -13.17 -3.08 3.24
N LEU A 96 -12.19 -2.97 4.15
CA LEU A 96 -11.39 -1.76 4.25
C LEU A 96 -10.58 -1.53 2.96
N GLU A 97 -10.74 -0.35 2.40
CA GLU A 97 -9.92 0.19 1.33
C GLU A 97 -8.85 1.12 1.89
N HIS A 98 -9.15 1.85 2.97
CA HIS A 98 -8.25 2.82 3.59
C HIS A 98 -8.08 2.52 5.08
N LEU A 99 -6.86 2.21 5.50
CA LEU A 99 -6.49 2.03 6.90
C LEU A 99 -5.39 3.00 7.28
N GLN A 100 -5.66 3.85 8.26
CA GLN A 100 -4.65 4.64 8.95
C GLN A 100 -4.49 4.11 10.38
N ALA A 101 -3.27 3.74 10.74
CA ALA A 101 -2.87 3.29 12.06
C ALA A 101 -1.59 4.00 12.52
N SER A 102 -1.66 5.32 12.57
CA SER A 102 -0.56 6.21 12.95
C SER A 102 -0.45 6.41 14.47
N TYR A 103 0.72 6.76 15.01
CA TYR A 103 0.91 7.06 16.44
C TYR A 103 0.50 5.92 17.40
N CYS A 104 0.50 4.68 16.89
CA CYS A 104 0.07 3.48 17.63
C CYS A 104 1.23 2.81 18.37
N LYS A 105 2.46 3.34 18.25
CA LYS A 105 3.69 2.79 18.81
C LYS A 105 3.95 1.34 18.36
N LEU A 106 3.51 1.00 17.14
CA LEU A 106 3.67 -0.33 16.57
C LEU A 106 5.16 -0.60 16.32
N ALA A 107 5.69 -1.70 16.87
CA ALA A 107 7.06 -2.14 16.59
C ALA A 107 7.15 -3.02 15.32
N ARG A 108 6.01 -3.54 14.87
CA ARG A 108 5.85 -4.41 13.71
C ARG A 108 4.46 -4.22 13.11
N VAL A 109 4.33 -4.58 11.84
CA VAL A 109 3.04 -4.57 11.14
C VAL A 109 2.19 -5.72 11.66
N ASP A 110 0.93 -5.42 12.00
CA ASP A 110 -0.03 -6.43 12.43
C ASP A 110 -0.42 -7.33 11.24
N THR A 111 -0.25 -8.64 11.41
CA THR A 111 -0.51 -9.62 10.34
C THR A 111 -1.96 -9.63 9.89
N ARG A 112 -2.91 -9.20 10.73
CA ARG A 112 -4.34 -9.11 10.39
C ARG A 112 -4.61 -8.05 9.32
N VAL A 113 -3.78 -7.01 9.24
CA VAL A 113 -3.87 -5.99 8.17
C VAL A 113 -3.50 -6.59 6.82
N LEU A 114 -2.62 -7.60 6.81
CA LEU A 114 -2.09 -8.22 5.59
C LEU A 114 -3.13 -9.13 4.88
N CYS A 115 -4.24 -9.42 5.56
CA CYS A 115 -5.39 -10.14 5.02
C CYS A 115 -6.39 -9.22 4.27
N LEU A 116 -6.22 -7.90 4.32
CA LEU A 116 -7.16 -6.93 3.74
C LEU A 116 -6.94 -6.77 2.23
N LYS A 117 -7.47 -7.69 1.42
CA LYS A 117 -7.21 -7.72 -0.03
C LYS A 117 -7.80 -6.57 -0.83
N GLN A 118 -8.75 -5.82 -0.25
CA GLN A 118 -9.31 -4.61 -0.85
C GLN A 118 -8.55 -3.33 -0.46
N LEU A 119 -7.50 -3.44 0.36
CA LEU A 119 -6.80 -2.28 0.89
C LEU A 119 -6.01 -1.57 -0.22
N ARG A 120 -6.35 -0.30 -0.46
CA ARG A 120 -5.74 0.60 -1.44
C ARG A 120 -4.78 1.59 -0.79
N LYS A 121 -5.06 2.00 0.46
CA LYS A 121 -4.22 2.94 1.22
C LYS A 121 -3.93 2.40 2.61
N LEU A 122 -2.65 2.28 2.93
CA LEU A 122 -2.15 1.88 4.23
C LEU A 122 -1.22 2.94 4.79
N ASP A 123 -1.65 3.60 5.85
CA ASP A 123 -0.85 4.55 6.59
C ASP A 123 -0.44 3.98 7.94
N LEU A 124 0.86 3.80 8.11
CA LEU A 124 1.53 3.31 9.32
C LEU A 124 2.54 4.34 9.84
N SER A 125 2.37 5.62 9.50
CA SER A 125 3.25 6.71 9.90
C SER A 125 3.35 6.90 11.42
N HIS A 126 4.43 7.51 11.90
CA HIS A 126 4.66 7.80 13.32
C HIS A 126 4.54 6.55 14.21
N ASN A 127 5.26 5.50 13.85
CA ASN A 127 5.33 4.25 14.62
C ASN A 127 6.80 3.89 14.88
N HIS A 128 7.07 2.68 15.37
CA HIS A 128 8.43 2.21 15.67
C HIS A 128 8.80 1.00 14.82
N ILE A 129 8.26 0.90 13.61
CA ILE A 129 8.45 -0.26 12.74
C ILE A 129 9.89 -0.26 12.24
N LYS A 130 10.60 -1.35 12.51
CA LYS A 130 12.02 -1.52 12.10
C LYS A 130 12.17 -2.23 10.76
N GLN A 131 11.23 -3.11 10.44
CA GLN A 131 11.24 -3.91 9.22
C GLN A 131 9.80 -4.20 8.79
N LEU A 132 9.62 -4.27 7.47
CA LEU A 132 8.35 -4.67 6.85
C LEU A 132 8.35 -6.18 6.59
N PRO A 133 7.28 -6.91 6.93
CA PRO A 133 7.16 -8.30 6.53
C PRO A 133 6.94 -8.42 5.02
N ALA A 134 7.51 -9.45 4.39
CA ALA A 134 7.37 -9.68 2.94
C ALA A 134 5.90 -9.83 2.50
N THR A 135 5.04 -10.29 3.41
CA THR A 135 3.59 -10.47 3.21
C THR A 135 2.81 -9.17 3.02
N ILE A 136 3.41 -7.98 3.25
CA ILE A 136 2.83 -6.73 2.73
C ILE A 136 2.68 -6.78 1.21
N GLY A 137 3.57 -7.50 0.53
CA GLY A 137 3.52 -7.73 -0.90
C GLY A 137 2.30 -8.51 -1.40
N ASP A 138 1.50 -9.08 -0.50
CA ASP A 138 0.27 -9.81 -0.82
C ASP A 138 -0.97 -8.90 -0.88
N LEU A 139 -0.81 -7.60 -0.59
CA LEU A 139 -1.86 -6.60 -0.68
C LEU A 139 -2.00 -6.13 -2.13
N VAL A 140 -2.67 -6.95 -2.93
CA VAL A 140 -2.78 -6.83 -4.40
C VAL A 140 -3.37 -5.51 -4.92
N CYS A 141 -4.17 -4.83 -4.09
CA CYS A 141 -4.80 -3.56 -4.43
C CYS A 141 -4.08 -2.34 -3.84
N LEU A 142 -2.95 -2.52 -3.12
CA LEU A 142 -2.31 -1.44 -2.39
C LEU A 142 -1.64 -0.46 -3.35
N GLN A 143 -2.07 0.80 -3.29
CA GLN A 143 -1.59 1.90 -4.12
C GLN A 143 -0.79 2.93 -3.34
N GLU A 144 -1.15 3.16 -2.08
CA GLU A 144 -0.48 4.14 -1.24
C GLU A 144 0.00 3.48 0.06
N LEU A 145 1.31 3.55 0.30
CA LEU A 145 1.94 3.08 1.52
C LEU A 145 2.69 4.23 2.19
N ASN A 146 2.19 4.66 3.35
CA ASN A 146 2.84 5.69 4.15
C ASN A 146 3.52 5.05 5.37
N LEU A 147 4.84 5.19 5.44
CA LEU A 147 5.72 4.70 6.50
C LEU A 147 6.59 5.84 7.08
N HIS A 148 6.18 7.08 6.84
CA HIS A 148 6.81 8.27 7.39
C HIS A 148 7.04 8.15 8.91
N ASP A 149 8.17 8.62 9.40
CA ASP A 149 8.52 8.64 10.83
C ASP A 149 8.40 7.25 11.49
N ASN A 150 9.31 6.37 11.08
CA ASN A 150 9.48 5.03 11.62
C ASN A 150 10.98 4.75 11.84
N HIS A 151 11.34 3.49 12.10
CA HIS A 151 12.72 3.08 12.37
C HIS A 151 13.25 2.11 11.31
N LEU A 152 12.79 2.21 10.06
CA LEU A 152 13.20 1.32 8.98
C LEU A 152 14.68 1.55 8.65
N GLU A 153 15.48 0.49 8.72
CA GLU A 153 16.90 0.53 8.34
C GLU A 153 17.14 0.10 6.88
N SER A 154 16.17 -0.62 6.30
CA SER A 154 16.21 -1.08 4.92
C SER A 154 14.79 -1.27 4.36
N PHE A 155 14.69 -1.22 3.04
CA PHE A 155 13.51 -1.66 2.30
C PHE A 155 13.82 -3.01 1.64
N SER A 156 13.01 -4.04 1.90
CA SER A 156 13.31 -5.39 1.42
C SER A 156 13.11 -5.53 -0.09
N GLY A 157 14.07 -6.14 -0.78
CA GLY A 157 13.94 -6.50 -2.19
C GLY A 157 12.79 -7.48 -2.46
N ALA A 158 12.34 -8.25 -1.46
CA ALA A 158 11.20 -9.14 -1.59
C ALA A 158 9.88 -8.38 -1.84
N LEU A 159 9.71 -7.23 -1.20
CA LEU A 159 8.55 -6.35 -1.45
C LEU A 159 8.57 -5.81 -2.87
N CYS A 160 9.77 -5.52 -3.35
CA CYS A 160 9.98 -5.05 -4.71
C CYS A 160 9.69 -6.15 -5.73
N ASN A 161 9.70 -7.44 -5.38
CA ASN A 161 9.38 -8.58 -6.26
C ASN A 161 7.92 -9.05 -6.13
N SER A 162 7.07 -8.28 -5.45
CA SER A 162 5.69 -8.66 -5.12
C SER A 162 4.65 -7.97 -6.00
N THR A 163 3.37 -8.12 -5.66
CA THR A 163 2.26 -7.46 -6.39
C THR A 163 2.38 -5.94 -6.41
N LEU A 164 3.11 -5.36 -5.45
CA LEU A 164 3.36 -3.92 -5.35
C LEU A 164 4.02 -3.33 -6.60
N GLN A 165 4.80 -4.12 -7.37
CA GLN A 165 5.41 -3.66 -8.62
C GLN A 165 4.40 -3.05 -9.59
N LYS A 166 3.17 -3.58 -9.58
CA LYS A 166 2.09 -3.26 -10.51
C LYS A 166 0.98 -2.42 -9.91
N SER A 167 1.09 -2.06 -8.62
CA SER A 167 -0.01 -1.41 -7.90
C SER A 167 0.42 -0.16 -7.14
N LEU A 168 1.65 -0.12 -6.63
CA LEU A 168 2.10 0.93 -5.72
C LEU A 168 2.45 2.21 -6.47
N GLN A 169 1.71 3.28 -6.18
CA GLN A 169 1.82 4.58 -6.84
C GLN A 169 2.40 5.66 -5.92
N PHE A 170 2.18 5.55 -4.61
CA PHE A 170 2.70 6.45 -3.60
C PHE A 170 3.42 5.67 -2.52
N LEU A 171 4.67 6.05 -2.25
CA LEU A 171 5.47 5.50 -1.18
C LEU A 171 6.16 6.62 -0.41
N ASP A 172 5.85 6.72 0.88
CA ASP A 172 6.53 7.62 1.80
C ASP A 172 7.36 6.81 2.80
N LEU A 173 8.67 6.93 2.69
CA LEU A 173 9.68 6.35 3.58
C LEU A 173 10.48 7.43 4.30
N SER A 174 10.02 8.68 4.29
CA SER A 174 10.75 9.79 4.92
C SER A 174 10.85 9.62 6.44
N GLN A 175 11.84 10.26 7.06
CA GLN A 175 12.12 10.15 8.51
C GLN A 175 12.27 8.70 8.95
N ASN A 176 13.21 7.99 8.33
CA ASN A 176 13.59 6.63 8.71
C ASN A 176 15.13 6.56 8.82
N LYS A 177 15.71 5.36 8.84
CA LYS A 177 17.17 5.12 8.96
C LYS A 177 17.71 4.34 7.77
N ILE A 178 17.09 4.51 6.60
CA ILE A 178 17.40 3.73 5.40
C ILE A 178 18.74 4.20 4.84
N LYS A 179 19.70 3.28 4.74
CA LYS A 179 21.05 3.56 4.19
C LYS A 179 21.17 3.32 2.70
N ALA A 180 20.39 2.38 2.18
CA ALA A 180 20.33 2.04 0.77
C ALA A 180 18.98 1.42 0.44
N LEU A 181 18.53 1.64 -0.80
CA LEU A 181 17.43 0.89 -1.40
C LEU A 181 18.00 -0.28 -2.22
N PRO A 182 17.33 -1.44 -2.25
CA PRO A 182 17.76 -2.58 -3.05
C PRO A 182 17.70 -2.27 -4.55
N ILE A 183 18.49 -2.97 -5.37
CA ILE A 183 18.42 -2.79 -6.84
C ILE A 183 17.02 -3.11 -7.38
N GLN A 184 16.33 -4.07 -6.77
CA GLN A 184 14.96 -4.45 -7.11
C GLN A 184 13.95 -3.31 -6.90
N PHE A 185 14.28 -2.28 -6.12
CA PHE A 185 13.39 -1.13 -5.89
C PHE A 185 12.93 -0.47 -7.20
N CYS A 186 13.78 -0.49 -8.22
CA CYS A 186 13.49 0.03 -9.54
C CYS A 186 12.43 -0.76 -10.33
N GLN A 187 11.95 -1.89 -9.79
CA GLN A 187 10.85 -2.68 -10.36
C GLN A 187 9.46 -2.16 -9.94
N LEU A 188 9.38 -1.20 -9.02
CA LEU A 188 8.14 -0.52 -8.64
C LEU A 188 7.70 0.44 -9.75
N GLY A 189 7.43 -0.10 -10.94
CA GLY A 189 7.26 0.68 -12.18
C GLY A 189 6.06 1.63 -12.19
N GLU A 190 5.05 1.37 -11.37
CA GLU A 190 3.86 2.23 -11.22
C GLU A 190 4.05 3.40 -10.25
N LEU A 191 5.23 3.53 -9.64
CA LEU A 191 5.48 4.54 -8.62
C LEU A 191 5.50 5.96 -9.24
N VAL A 192 4.60 6.82 -8.76
CA VAL A 192 4.46 8.22 -9.20
C VAL A 192 5.08 9.18 -8.20
N ASN A 193 4.92 8.89 -6.91
CA ASN A 193 5.38 9.72 -5.80
C ASN A 193 6.28 8.90 -4.87
N LEU A 194 7.51 9.39 -4.67
CA LEU A 194 8.48 8.79 -3.77
C LEU A 194 9.06 9.83 -2.83
N LYS A 195 8.90 9.60 -1.52
CA LYS A 195 9.52 10.43 -0.47
C LYS A 195 10.51 9.60 0.34
N LEU A 196 11.73 10.10 0.44
CA LEU A 196 12.90 9.49 1.07
C LEU A 196 13.62 10.49 1.98
N ASP A 197 13.01 11.64 2.27
CA ASP A 197 13.63 12.71 3.06
C ASP A 197 14.06 12.23 4.44
N ASP A 198 15.07 12.85 5.03
CA ASP A 198 15.52 12.53 6.39
C ASP A 198 15.81 11.03 6.58
N ASN A 199 16.68 10.51 5.71
CA ASN A 199 17.22 9.15 5.82
C ASN A 199 18.74 9.20 5.81
N GLU A 200 19.38 8.04 5.73
CA GLU A 200 20.84 7.91 5.70
C GLU A 200 21.34 7.42 4.33
N LEU A 201 20.59 7.70 3.25
CA LEU A 201 20.90 7.16 1.93
C LEU A 201 22.25 7.66 1.44
N ILE A 202 23.17 6.73 1.22
CA ILE A 202 24.50 7.03 0.64
C ILE A 202 24.52 6.97 -0.89
N ARG A 203 23.48 6.35 -1.49
CA ARG A 203 23.29 6.26 -2.93
C ARG A 203 21.82 5.97 -3.25
N LEU A 204 21.38 6.42 -4.42
CA LEU A 204 20.17 5.88 -5.06
C LEU A 204 20.55 4.62 -5.88
N PRO A 205 19.61 3.68 -6.10
CA PRO A 205 19.83 2.54 -6.99
C PRO A 205 20.29 2.99 -8.39
N PHE A 206 21.29 2.32 -8.97
CA PHE A 206 21.85 2.74 -10.25
C PHE A 206 20.86 2.65 -11.43
N LYS A 207 19.77 1.87 -11.29
CA LYS A 207 18.68 1.75 -12.26
C LYS A 207 17.46 2.61 -11.93
N ILE A 208 17.60 3.64 -11.09
CA ILE A 208 16.46 4.48 -10.68
C ILE A 208 15.67 5.04 -11.87
N GLY A 209 16.35 5.28 -13.00
CA GLY A 209 15.74 5.69 -14.27
C GLY A 209 14.75 4.68 -14.90
N GLN A 210 14.58 3.49 -14.33
CA GLN A 210 13.51 2.54 -14.74
C GLN A 210 12.14 2.88 -14.13
N LEU A 211 12.07 3.81 -13.18
CA LEU A 211 10.81 4.30 -12.62
C LEU A 211 10.18 5.33 -13.59
N GLU A 212 9.71 4.87 -14.74
CA GLU A 212 9.26 5.70 -15.87
C GLU A 212 8.04 6.58 -15.54
N HIS A 213 7.20 6.13 -14.62
CA HIS A 213 6.03 6.89 -14.13
C HIS A 213 6.33 7.85 -12.99
N LEU A 214 7.56 7.87 -12.46
CA LEU A 214 7.90 8.74 -11.34
C LEU A 214 7.84 10.21 -11.78
N ARG A 215 7.08 11.01 -11.04
CA ARG A 215 6.91 12.46 -11.28
C ARG A 215 7.38 13.31 -10.11
N PHE A 216 7.29 12.78 -8.90
CA PHE A 216 7.68 13.50 -7.68
C PHE A 216 8.68 12.66 -6.90
N LEU A 217 9.88 13.19 -6.74
CA LEU A 217 10.94 12.58 -5.95
C LEU A 217 11.46 13.58 -4.93
N SER A 218 11.36 13.20 -3.65
CA SER A 218 11.97 13.94 -2.56
C SER A 218 12.97 13.03 -1.85
N ALA A 219 14.23 13.44 -1.77
CA ALA A 219 15.29 12.73 -1.05
C ALA A 219 16.20 13.73 -0.32
N ALA A 220 15.61 14.81 0.21
CA ALA A 220 16.32 15.83 0.96
C ALA A 220 16.91 15.25 2.25
N ARG A 221 17.96 15.90 2.76
CA ARG A 221 18.62 15.57 4.04
C ARG A 221 19.02 14.09 4.11
N ASN A 222 19.76 13.66 3.09
CA ASN A 222 20.39 12.34 3.00
C ASN A 222 21.92 12.49 2.89
N LYS A 223 22.63 11.41 2.55
CA LYS A 223 24.09 11.36 2.44
C LYS A 223 24.53 11.08 0.99
N LEU A 224 23.78 11.56 0.00
CA LEU A 224 24.05 11.31 -1.42
C LEU A 224 25.22 12.17 -1.93
N PRO A 225 26.35 11.58 -2.36
CA PRO A 225 27.47 12.33 -2.93
C PRO A 225 27.29 12.62 -4.43
N PHE A 226 26.49 11.83 -5.13
CA PHE A 226 26.19 11.95 -6.56
C PHE A 226 24.87 11.26 -6.89
N LEU A 227 24.33 11.57 -8.08
CA LEU A 227 23.20 10.85 -8.67
C LEU A 227 23.70 9.80 -9.68
N PRO A 228 23.03 8.64 -9.80
CA PRO A 228 23.42 7.62 -10.78
C PRO A 228 23.20 8.12 -12.22
N SER A 229 23.96 7.60 -13.19
CA SER A 229 23.90 8.02 -14.60
C SER A 229 22.50 7.93 -15.21
N ASP A 230 21.72 6.91 -14.82
CA ASP A 230 20.37 6.68 -15.32
C ASP A 230 19.34 7.64 -14.73
N PHE A 231 19.70 8.44 -13.72
CA PHE A 231 18.80 9.45 -13.14
C PHE A 231 18.27 10.42 -14.21
N ARG A 232 19.07 10.71 -15.24
CA ARG A 232 18.69 11.55 -16.40
C ARG A 232 17.50 11.03 -17.21
N ARG A 233 17.12 9.75 -17.03
CA ARG A 233 15.98 9.12 -17.73
C ARG A 233 14.65 9.42 -17.05
N LEU A 234 14.67 9.91 -15.81
CA LEU A 234 13.45 10.27 -15.09
C LEU A 234 12.84 11.55 -15.66
N CYS A 235 11.52 11.55 -15.85
CA CYS A 235 10.74 12.71 -16.27
C CYS A 235 10.04 13.32 -15.04
N LEU A 236 10.81 13.90 -14.13
CA LEU A 236 10.28 14.47 -12.87
C LEU A 236 9.64 15.84 -13.10
N GLU A 237 8.48 16.05 -12.48
CA GLU A 237 7.84 17.35 -12.35
C GLU A 237 8.38 18.11 -11.14
N ASN A 238 8.69 17.39 -10.05
CA ASN A 238 9.27 17.96 -8.85
C ASN A 238 10.39 17.07 -8.31
N LEU A 239 11.49 17.72 -7.95
CA LEU A 239 12.68 17.10 -7.38
C LEU A 239 13.19 17.93 -6.21
N ASP A 240 13.27 17.32 -5.04
CA ASP A 240 13.98 17.88 -3.88
C ASP A 240 15.14 16.97 -3.48
N LEU A 241 16.34 17.53 -3.48
CA LEU A 241 17.59 16.90 -3.07
C LEU A 241 18.35 17.76 -2.05
N PHE A 242 17.70 18.76 -1.46
CA PHE A 242 18.31 19.72 -0.54
C PHE A 242 19.03 19.00 0.61
N GLY A 243 20.17 19.53 1.07
CA GLY A 243 20.88 18.98 2.23
C GLY A 243 21.56 17.63 1.99
N ASN A 244 21.88 17.30 0.73
CA ASN A 244 22.78 16.20 0.38
C ASN A 244 24.21 16.72 0.11
N PRO A 245 25.26 15.98 0.52
CA PRO A 245 26.65 16.37 0.34
C PRO A 245 27.15 16.10 -1.09
N PHE A 246 26.52 16.69 -2.10
CA PHE A 246 26.95 16.49 -3.48
C PHE A 246 28.38 16.98 -3.70
N GLU A 247 29.24 16.08 -4.15
CA GLU A 247 30.61 16.43 -4.48
C GLU A 247 30.63 17.31 -5.73
N GLN A 248 31.36 18.42 -5.67
CA GLN A 248 31.66 19.16 -6.88
C GLN A 248 32.62 18.33 -7.73
N PRO A 249 32.39 18.23 -9.06
CA PRO A 249 33.34 17.56 -9.94
C PRO A 249 34.70 18.23 -9.76
N ASN A 250 35.68 17.47 -9.26
CA ASN A 250 37.01 17.99 -8.96
C ASN A 250 37.66 18.44 -10.28
N PRO A 251 37.99 19.74 -10.47
CA PRO A 251 38.49 20.27 -11.75
C PRO A 251 39.89 19.77 -12.13
N LEU A 252 40.50 18.88 -11.33
CA LEU A 252 41.82 18.29 -11.56
C LEU A 252 41.81 17.09 -12.51
N VAL A 253 40.65 16.68 -13.03
CA VAL A 253 40.63 15.82 -14.23
C VAL A 253 40.89 16.74 -15.41
N PRO A 254 42.04 16.64 -16.11
CA PRO A 254 42.28 17.46 -17.29
C PRO A 254 41.10 17.27 -18.22
N SER A 255 40.55 18.37 -18.70
CA SER A 255 39.46 18.38 -19.67
C SER A 255 39.89 17.55 -20.87
N ILE A 256 39.53 16.27 -20.90
CA ILE A 256 39.63 15.45 -22.10
C ILE A 256 38.56 16.00 -23.03
N GLN A 257 38.89 17.10 -23.71
CA GLN A 257 38.23 17.49 -24.93
C GLN A 257 38.46 16.35 -25.91
N LEU A 258 37.58 15.35 -25.90
CA LEU A 258 37.40 14.48 -27.04
C LEU A 258 37.03 15.41 -28.20
N LYS A 259 38.01 15.79 -29.02
CA LYS A 259 37.82 16.39 -30.34
C LYS A 259 37.17 15.33 -31.23
N ILE A 260 35.91 15.03 -30.97
CA ILE A 260 35.05 14.40 -31.95
C ILE A 260 34.79 15.53 -32.96
N PRO A 261 35.16 15.36 -34.25
CA PRO A 261 34.82 16.37 -35.24
C PRO A 261 33.30 16.55 -35.22
N LEU A 262 32.86 17.78 -34.96
CA LEU A 262 31.45 18.14 -34.95
C LEU A 262 30.82 17.68 -36.26
N THR A 263 29.60 17.16 -36.17
CA THR A 263 28.84 16.83 -37.37
C THR A 263 28.59 18.08 -38.19
N LEU A 264 28.41 17.93 -39.51
CA LEU A 264 28.13 19.07 -40.41
C LEU A 264 26.93 19.91 -39.92
N LEU A 265 25.97 19.26 -39.27
CA LEU A 265 24.79 19.87 -38.65
C LEU A 265 25.15 20.82 -37.48
N GLU A 266 26.07 20.41 -36.61
CA GLU A 266 26.54 21.23 -35.48
C GLU A 266 27.41 22.40 -35.94
N CYS A 267 28.18 22.23 -37.01
CA CYS A 267 28.91 23.33 -37.65
C CYS A 267 27.96 24.38 -38.25
N ALA A 268 26.90 23.95 -38.93
CA ALA A 268 25.91 24.85 -39.53
C ALA A 268 25.08 25.63 -38.48
N ALA A 269 24.72 24.99 -37.37
CA ALA A 269 23.99 25.61 -36.27
C ALA A 269 24.82 26.69 -35.53
N ARG A 270 26.15 26.51 -35.46
CA ARG A 270 27.05 27.51 -34.85
C ARG A 270 27.33 28.68 -35.78
N ALA A 271 27.44 28.45 -37.08
CA ALA A 271 27.64 29.52 -38.07
C ALA A 271 26.45 30.50 -38.11
N THR A 272 25.22 30.01 -37.94
CA THR A 272 24.00 30.84 -37.94
C THR A 272 23.83 31.68 -36.67
N LYS A 273 24.41 31.26 -35.53
CA LYS A 273 24.37 32.03 -34.27
C LYS A 273 25.30 33.25 -34.27
N ASN A 274 26.30 33.29 -35.16
CA ASN A 274 27.25 34.40 -35.26
C ASN A 274 26.81 35.50 -36.25
N TYR A 275 25.60 35.41 -36.82
CA TYR A 275 25.05 36.38 -37.78
C TYR A 275 23.67 36.94 -37.35
N ARG A 276 23.40 37.01 -36.05
CA ARG A 276 22.27 37.76 -35.50
C ARG A 276 22.70 38.64 -34.34
#